data_AF-A0A538GMX1-F1
#
_entry.id   AF-A0A538GMX1-F1
#
_cell.length_a   1.000
_cell.length_b   1.000
_cell.length_c   1.000
_cell.angle_alpha   90.00
_cell.angle_beta   90.00
_cell.angle_gamma   90.00
#
_symmetry.space_group_name_H-M   'P 1'
#
loop_
_entity.id
_entity.type
_entity.pdbx_description
1 polymer ?
#
loop_
_entity_poly.entity_id
_entity_poly.type
_entity_poly.pdbx_seq_one_letter_code
_entity_poly.pdbx_strand_id
1 'polypeptide(L)'
;MLLLLRDLDDERMRGLLDAGAELGLDALVEAHDSAELQRAVELGAEIIGINARDLSTFEIDRDAQLALVEQAPHDRVVVAESGISSRAQGAEAELAGADAVLVGSALMRAPDPAAKLAELVSRPLVKVCGLTREEDVAAAAEAGADLAGFILARETPRRAPGVLPVPDTMLSVAVHVGEVTDNNADLVQLYPRENGHRGKDGVLLRDGRVVARVVDRAWNEADPGHLQRAREAEGRIVLAGGLSPENVAEAIEHVQPWAVDASSSLETAPGIKDHGRVRAYVEEVRGVGSTEPRESGSAGFAGAGSGTRCS
;
A
#
# COMPACT_ATOMS: atom_id res chain seq x y z
N MET A 1 4.77 14.05 22.56
CA MET A 1 5.07 13.24 23.75
C MET A 1 4.44 11.86 23.57
N LEU A 2 5.06 10.80 24.10
CA LEU A 2 4.47 9.46 24.13
C LEU A 2 3.86 9.22 25.52
N LEU A 3 2.62 8.74 25.57
CA LEU A 3 1.92 8.40 26.80
C LEU A 3 1.39 6.96 26.70
N LEU A 4 1.75 6.11 27.67
CA LEU A 4 1.38 4.70 27.68
C LEU A 4 0.23 4.47 28.65
N LEU A 5 -0.92 4.01 28.16
CA LEU A 5 -2.09 3.77 29.00
C LEU A 5 -1.85 2.72 30.08
N ARG A 6 -1.11 1.65 29.76
CA ARG A 6 -0.69 0.63 30.73
C ARG A 6 0.04 1.15 31.97
N ASP A 7 0.77 2.26 31.84
CA ASP A 7 1.65 2.76 32.90
C ASP A 7 1.05 3.97 33.66
N LEU A 8 -0.06 4.52 33.17
CA LEU A 8 -0.64 5.76 33.68
C LEU A 8 -2.13 5.56 34.01
N ASP A 9 -2.56 6.04 35.18
CA ASP A 9 -3.98 6.15 35.53
C ASP A 9 -4.63 7.36 34.82
N ASP A 10 -5.97 7.44 34.89
CA ASP A 10 -6.74 8.47 34.16
C ASP A 10 -6.44 9.90 34.62
N GLU A 11 -6.20 10.07 35.93
CA GLU A 11 -5.91 11.38 36.50
C GLU A 11 -4.58 11.91 35.96
N ARG A 12 -3.54 11.07 35.99
CA ARG A 12 -2.23 11.39 35.42
C ARG A 12 -2.28 11.59 33.92
N MET A 13 -3.04 10.76 33.20
CA MET A 13 -3.21 10.92 31.74
C MET A 13 -3.81 12.29 31.40
N ARG A 14 -4.90 12.69 32.05
CA ARG A 14 -5.51 14.00 31.81
C ARG A 14 -4.53 15.13 32.12
N GLY A 15 -3.86 15.08 33.27
CA GLY A 15 -2.88 16.10 33.63
C GLY A 15 -1.71 16.23 32.64
N LEU A 16 -1.25 15.10 32.07
CA LEU A 16 -0.19 15.09 31.05
C LEU A 16 -0.68 15.56 29.69
N LEU A 17 -1.91 15.22 29.30
CA LEU A 17 -2.54 15.72 28.07
C LEU A 17 -2.73 17.24 28.13
N ASP A 18 -3.29 17.74 29.23
CA ASP A 18 -3.50 19.18 29.45
C ASP A 18 -2.17 19.95 29.43
N ALA A 19 -1.16 19.45 30.17
CA ALA A 19 0.17 20.06 30.18
C ALA A 19 0.86 20.01 28.80
N GLY A 20 0.66 18.93 28.04
CA GLY A 20 1.14 18.83 26.66
C GLY A 20 0.52 19.90 25.77
N ALA A 21 -0.80 20.06 25.83
CA ALA A 21 -1.54 21.06 25.08
C ALA A 21 -1.13 22.49 25.43
N GLU A 22 -0.97 22.82 26.73
CA GLU A 22 -0.49 24.14 27.18
C GLU A 22 0.91 24.47 26.66
N LEU A 23 1.76 23.46 26.45
CA LEU A 23 3.11 23.61 25.91
C LEU A 23 3.18 23.50 24.38
N GLY A 24 2.06 23.26 23.70
CA GLY A 24 2.01 23.04 22.25
C GLY A 24 2.68 21.73 21.80
N LEU A 25 2.66 20.69 22.65
CA LEU A 25 3.18 19.36 22.37
C LEU A 25 2.02 18.38 22.14
N ASP A 26 1.96 17.81 20.93
CA ASP A 26 1.02 16.72 20.64
C ASP A 26 1.37 15.46 21.45
N ALA A 27 0.36 14.71 21.89
CA ALA A 27 0.52 13.46 22.63
C ALA A 27 0.08 12.26 21.78
N LEU A 28 0.99 11.34 21.50
CA LEU A 28 0.69 10.01 21.00
C LEU A 28 0.33 9.13 22.20
N VAL A 29 -0.95 8.76 22.31
CA VAL A 29 -1.45 7.91 23.38
C VAL A 29 -1.47 6.46 22.89
N GLU A 30 -0.62 5.63 23.47
CA GLU A 30 -0.47 4.24 23.06
C GLU A 30 -1.49 3.33 23.77
N ALA A 31 -2.16 2.50 22.97
CA ALA A 31 -3.09 1.46 23.37
C ALA A 31 -2.66 0.11 22.78
N HIS A 32 -2.85 -0.95 23.57
CA HIS A 32 -2.48 -2.32 23.20
C HIS A 32 -3.69 -3.26 23.06
N ASP A 33 -4.81 -2.95 23.72
CA ASP A 33 -6.05 -3.74 23.64
C ASP A 33 -7.30 -2.85 23.48
N SER A 34 -8.47 -3.48 23.33
CA SER A 34 -9.73 -2.77 23.15
C SER A 34 -10.12 -1.91 24.36
N ALA A 35 -9.73 -2.30 25.58
CA ALA A 35 -10.04 -1.53 26.78
C ALA A 35 -9.19 -0.26 26.86
N GLU A 36 -7.89 -0.37 26.52
CA GLU A 36 -7.00 0.78 26.38
C GLU A 36 -7.43 1.69 25.23
N LEU A 37 -7.81 1.14 24.08
CA LEU A 37 -8.32 1.95 22.97
C LEU A 37 -9.56 2.74 23.38
N GLN A 38 -10.54 2.10 24.03
CA GLN A 38 -11.73 2.78 24.54
C GLN A 38 -11.35 3.88 25.55
N ARG A 39 -10.40 3.58 26.44
CA ARG A 39 -9.91 4.52 27.44
C ARG A 39 -9.21 5.73 26.82
N ALA A 40 -8.36 5.53 25.80
CA ALA A 40 -7.78 6.62 25.02
C ALA A 40 -8.87 7.52 24.43
N VAL A 41 -9.94 6.90 23.90
CA VAL A 41 -11.07 7.61 23.31
C VAL A 41 -11.81 8.46 24.34
N GLU A 42 -12.13 7.89 25.50
CA GLU A 42 -12.81 8.58 26.61
C GLU A 42 -11.98 9.72 27.23
N LEU A 43 -10.65 9.59 27.21
CA LEU A 43 -9.72 10.63 27.66
C LEU A 43 -9.53 11.76 26.64
N GLY A 44 -10.13 11.66 25.46
CA GLY A 44 -10.06 12.69 24.42
C GLY A 44 -8.73 12.72 23.66
N ALA A 45 -8.02 11.60 23.58
CA ALA A 45 -6.78 11.54 22.82
C ALA A 45 -7.03 11.81 21.33
N GLU A 46 -6.33 12.81 20.78
CA GLU A 46 -6.38 13.20 19.36
C GLU A 46 -5.47 12.37 18.46
N ILE A 47 -4.42 11.77 19.03
CA ILE A 47 -3.51 10.87 18.33
C ILE A 47 -3.39 9.59 19.15
N ILE A 48 -3.85 8.48 18.57
CA ILE A 48 -3.80 7.16 19.21
C ILE A 48 -2.83 6.27 18.46
N GLY A 49 -1.88 5.73 19.20
CA GLY A 49 -0.94 4.72 18.77
C GLY A 49 -1.45 3.33 19.11
N ILE A 50 -1.59 2.44 18.13
CA ILE A 50 -1.97 1.05 18.37
C ILE A 50 -0.73 0.20 18.17
N ASN A 51 -0.21 -0.38 19.26
CA ASN A 51 1.07 -1.08 19.23
C ASN A 51 0.88 -2.59 19.06
N ALA A 52 1.41 -3.13 17.96
CA ALA A 52 1.45 -4.58 17.73
C ALA A 52 2.33 -5.33 18.73
N ARG A 53 3.22 -4.62 19.44
CA ARG A 53 4.12 -5.23 20.40
C ARG A 53 3.53 -5.22 21.80
N ASP A 54 3.36 -6.39 22.38
CA ASP A 54 3.13 -6.50 23.82
C ASP A 54 4.42 -6.09 24.56
N LEU A 55 4.37 -4.99 25.31
CA LEU A 55 5.53 -4.44 26.02
C LEU A 55 5.89 -5.24 27.30
N SER A 56 5.16 -6.29 27.64
CA SER A 56 5.48 -7.24 28.73
C SER A 56 6.22 -8.48 28.24
N THR A 57 5.90 -8.97 27.04
CA THR A 57 6.48 -10.18 26.42
C THR A 57 7.44 -9.88 25.26
N PHE A 58 7.34 -8.69 24.68
CA PHE A 58 7.98 -8.23 23.44
C PHE A 58 7.54 -8.97 22.17
N GLU A 59 6.53 -9.84 22.27
CA GLU A 59 5.91 -10.51 21.13
C GLU A 59 5.17 -9.49 20.25
N ILE A 60 5.15 -9.76 18.94
CA ILE A 60 4.49 -8.90 17.95
C ILE A 60 3.29 -9.68 17.41
N ASP A 61 2.10 -9.13 17.61
CA ASP A 61 0.85 -9.63 17.04
C ASP A 61 0.24 -8.55 16.15
N ARG A 62 0.42 -8.72 14.83
CA ARG A 62 -0.10 -7.76 13.84
C ARG A 62 -1.60 -7.92 13.61
N ASP A 63 -2.13 -9.13 13.73
CA ASP A 63 -3.54 -9.40 13.47
C ASP A 63 -4.41 -8.74 14.56
N ALA A 64 -4.00 -8.87 15.82
CA ALA A 64 -4.63 -8.19 16.94
C ALA A 64 -4.57 -6.66 16.79
N GLN A 65 -3.41 -6.11 16.38
CA GLN A 65 -3.27 -4.69 16.09
C GLN A 65 -4.24 -4.22 15.01
N LEU A 66 -4.29 -4.90 13.87
CA LEU A 66 -5.13 -4.50 12.74
C LEU A 66 -6.62 -4.56 13.11
N ALA A 67 -7.03 -5.54 13.91
CA ALA A 67 -8.39 -5.61 14.45
C ALA A 67 -8.73 -4.42 15.38
N LEU A 68 -7.76 -3.90 16.12
CA LEU A 68 -7.94 -2.69 16.93
C LEU A 68 -7.97 -1.41 16.08
N VAL A 69 -7.13 -1.34 15.05
CA VAL A 69 -7.15 -0.23 14.07
C VAL A 69 -8.53 -0.11 13.44
N GLU A 70 -9.16 -1.23 13.06
CA GLU A 70 -10.52 -1.22 12.49
C GLU A 70 -11.62 -0.76 13.47
N GLN A 71 -11.38 -0.85 14.77
CA GLN A 71 -12.29 -0.39 15.82
C GLN A 71 -12.08 1.08 16.18
N ALA A 72 -10.93 1.64 15.84
CA ALA A 72 -10.58 3.00 16.20
C ALA A 72 -11.48 4.01 15.45
N PRO A 73 -11.95 5.06 16.13
CA PRO A 73 -12.81 6.07 15.49
C PRO A 73 -12.00 6.92 14.48
N HIS A 74 -12.65 7.28 13.37
CA HIS A 74 -12.03 8.06 12.29
C HIS A 74 -12.06 9.59 12.50
N ASP A 75 -12.37 10.05 13.72
CA ASP A 75 -12.42 11.47 14.10
C ASP A 75 -11.09 11.97 14.69
N ARG A 76 -10.06 11.13 14.68
CA ARG A 76 -8.74 11.35 15.26
C ARG A 76 -7.67 10.61 14.45
N VAL A 77 -6.41 10.90 14.73
CA VAL A 77 -5.29 10.25 14.04
C VAL A 77 -5.00 8.89 14.67
N VAL A 78 -5.03 7.84 13.87
CA VAL A 78 -4.68 6.47 14.27
C VAL A 78 -3.33 6.08 13.66
N VAL A 79 -2.39 5.68 14.51
CA VAL A 79 -1.03 5.30 14.12
C VAL A 79 -0.83 3.82 14.41
N ALA A 80 -0.49 3.02 13.40
CA ALA A 80 -0.09 1.63 13.60
C ALA A 80 1.42 1.55 13.92
N GLU A 81 1.77 0.93 15.05
CA GLU A 81 3.14 0.88 15.56
C GLU A 81 3.71 -0.54 15.66
N SER A 82 5.03 -0.67 15.48
CA SER A 82 5.73 -1.96 15.51
C SER A 82 5.31 -2.92 14.38
N GLY A 83 6.10 -3.98 14.16
CA GLY A 83 5.75 -5.04 13.19
C GLY A 83 5.80 -4.66 11.71
N ILE A 84 6.18 -3.43 11.37
CA ILE A 84 6.23 -2.94 9.99
C ILE A 84 7.68 -2.89 9.51
N SER A 85 7.99 -3.74 8.54
CA SER A 85 9.28 -3.85 7.88
C SER A 85 9.20 -3.87 6.36
N SER A 86 8.00 -3.77 5.77
CA SER A 86 7.81 -3.71 4.32
C SER A 86 6.70 -2.73 3.94
N ARG A 87 6.70 -2.30 2.68
CA ARG A 87 5.65 -1.43 2.14
C ARG A 87 4.27 -2.11 2.15
N ALA A 88 4.21 -3.43 1.93
CA ALA A 88 2.99 -4.22 1.97
C ALA A 88 2.35 -4.22 3.38
N GLN A 89 3.15 -4.38 4.44
CA GLN A 89 2.66 -4.31 5.81
C GLN A 89 2.15 -2.91 6.19
N GLY A 90 2.80 -1.86 5.69
CA GLY A 90 2.30 -0.49 5.83
C GLY A 90 0.99 -0.27 5.07
N ALA A 91 0.85 -0.85 3.88
CA ALA A 91 -0.41 -0.83 3.14
C ALA A 91 -1.52 -1.59 3.87
N GLU A 92 -1.18 -2.69 4.54
CA GLU A 92 -2.15 -3.45 5.31
C GLU A 92 -2.75 -2.62 6.46
N ALA A 93 -1.91 -1.90 7.21
CA ALA A 93 -2.36 -0.96 8.23
C ALA A 93 -3.22 0.17 7.63
N GLU A 94 -2.81 0.72 6.48
CA GLU A 94 -3.58 1.73 5.74
C GLU A 94 -4.97 1.21 5.32
N LEU A 95 -5.08 -0.05 4.93
CA LEU A 95 -6.34 -0.70 4.53
C LEU A 95 -7.23 -1.03 5.73
N ALA A 96 -6.64 -1.34 6.89
CA ALA A 96 -7.37 -1.52 8.15
C ALA A 96 -7.93 -0.20 8.69
N GLY A 97 -7.34 0.94 8.31
CA GLY A 97 -7.84 2.27 8.66
C GLY A 97 -6.86 3.17 9.40
N ALA A 98 -5.58 2.77 9.53
CA ALA A 98 -4.56 3.64 10.11
C ALA A 98 -4.24 4.82 9.18
N ASP A 99 -4.07 6.00 9.77
CA ASP A 99 -3.68 7.22 9.06
C ASP A 99 -2.17 7.30 8.85
N ALA A 100 -1.41 6.69 9.77
CA ALA A 100 0.05 6.68 9.74
C ALA A 100 0.62 5.37 10.29
N VAL A 101 1.91 5.16 10.02
CA VAL A 101 2.68 4.06 10.57
C VAL A 101 3.90 4.60 11.30
N LEU A 102 4.23 4.02 12.46
CA LEU A 102 5.44 4.33 13.20
C LEU A 102 6.45 3.18 13.04
N VAL A 103 7.53 3.47 12.32
CA VAL A 103 8.58 2.49 12.00
C VAL A 103 9.89 2.89 12.70
N GLY A 104 10.35 2.03 13.62
CA GLY A 104 11.62 2.21 14.33
C GLY A 104 12.66 1.16 13.95
N SER A 105 12.53 -0.05 14.49
CA SER A 105 13.57 -1.08 14.41
C SER A 105 13.97 -1.49 13.00
N ALA A 106 13.02 -1.49 12.05
CA ALA A 106 13.32 -1.84 10.65
C ALA A 106 14.30 -0.85 10.01
N LEU A 107 14.13 0.46 10.27
CA LEU A 107 15.04 1.51 9.79
C LEU A 107 16.37 1.47 10.54
N MET A 108 16.34 1.35 11.86
CA MET A 108 17.56 1.39 12.69
C MET A 108 18.49 0.20 12.50
N ARG A 109 17.96 -0.94 12.03
CA ARG A 109 18.74 -2.16 11.76
C ARG A 109 19.10 -2.32 10.28
N ALA A 110 18.58 -1.47 9.41
CA ALA A 110 18.87 -1.55 7.98
C ALA A 110 20.35 -1.21 7.71
N PRO A 111 21.03 -1.96 6.83
CA PRO A 111 22.37 -1.59 6.36
C PRO A 111 22.39 -0.22 5.68
N ASP A 112 21.30 0.13 4.99
CA ASP A 112 21.05 1.43 4.40
C ASP A 112 19.66 1.94 4.82
N PRO A 113 19.57 2.79 5.85
CA PRO A 113 18.30 3.35 6.32
C PRO A 113 17.59 4.23 5.28
N ALA A 114 18.32 4.89 4.37
CA ALA A 114 17.72 5.74 3.35
C ALA A 114 17.03 4.90 2.28
N ALA A 115 17.70 3.84 1.80
CA ALA A 115 17.09 2.87 0.90
C ALA A 115 15.88 2.19 1.55
N LYS A 116 15.98 1.82 2.84
CA LYS A 116 14.85 1.21 3.55
C LYS A 116 13.66 2.15 3.71
N LEU A 117 13.92 3.43 4.00
CA LEU A 117 12.86 4.44 4.05
C LEU A 117 12.20 4.59 2.67
N ALA A 118 12.99 4.71 1.61
CA ALA A 118 12.49 4.82 0.24
C ALA A 118 11.60 3.63 -0.16
N GLU A 119 11.98 2.40 0.21
CA GLU A 119 11.16 1.20 0.06
C GLU A 119 9.80 1.37 0.79
N LEU A 120 9.83 1.69 2.08
CA LEU A 120 8.65 1.78 2.95
C LEU A 120 7.65 2.84 2.50
N VAL A 121 8.11 3.94 1.91
CA VAL A 121 7.24 5.03 1.43
C VAL A 121 6.92 4.96 -0.06
N SER A 122 7.49 3.99 -0.78
CA SER A 122 7.34 3.89 -2.24
C SER A 122 5.87 3.75 -2.66
N ARG A 123 5.52 4.41 -3.77
CA ARG A 123 4.20 4.33 -4.40
C ARG A 123 4.37 4.27 -5.92
N PRO A 124 3.46 3.59 -6.64
CA PRO A 124 2.35 2.77 -6.14
C PRO A 124 2.82 1.43 -5.55
N LEU A 125 1.88 0.65 -4.99
CA LEU A 125 2.12 -0.77 -4.70
C LEU A 125 2.23 -1.58 -6.00
N VAL A 126 3.04 -2.63 -5.98
CA VAL A 126 3.26 -3.52 -7.12
C VAL A 126 2.62 -4.88 -6.90
N LYS A 127 1.65 -5.22 -7.74
CA LYS A 127 1.02 -6.54 -7.77
C LYS A 127 1.49 -7.37 -8.96
N VAL A 128 1.84 -8.63 -8.68
CA VAL A 128 2.10 -9.65 -9.70
C VAL A 128 0.99 -10.69 -9.63
N CYS A 129 0.19 -10.80 -10.68
CA CYS A 129 -1.04 -11.61 -10.68
C CYS A 129 -0.98 -12.81 -11.62
N GLY A 130 -1.70 -13.88 -11.29
CA GLY A 130 -1.68 -15.14 -12.04
C GLY A 130 -0.50 -16.03 -11.65
N LEU A 131 -0.08 -15.96 -10.38
CA LEU A 131 0.93 -16.85 -9.82
C LEU A 131 0.32 -18.23 -9.60
N THR A 132 1.02 -19.28 -10.07
CA THR A 132 0.55 -20.67 -9.91
C THR A 132 1.60 -21.61 -9.31
N ARG A 133 2.81 -21.10 -9.06
CA ARG A 133 3.98 -21.85 -8.59
C ARG A 133 4.70 -21.06 -7.50
N GLU A 134 5.20 -21.75 -6.47
CA GLU A 134 5.94 -21.11 -5.37
C GLU A 134 7.22 -20.41 -5.84
N GLU A 135 7.90 -20.96 -6.86
CA GLU A 135 9.07 -20.33 -7.47
C GLU A 135 8.76 -18.95 -8.09
N ASP A 136 7.53 -18.76 -8.60
CA ASP A 136 7.10 -17.48 -9.16
C ASP A 136 6.75 -16.49 -8.05
N VAL A 137 6.22 -16.98 -6.92
CA VAL A 137 5.98 -16.15 -5.73
C VAL A 137 7.31 -15.66 -5.17
N ALA A 138 8.30 -16.56 -5.03
CA ALA A 138 9.63 -16.22 -4.57
C ALA A 138 10.31 -15.19 -5.50
N ALA A 139 10.24 -15.39 -6.81
CA ALA A 139 10.79 -14.43 -7.78
C ALA A 139 10.11 -13.05 -7.71
N ALA A 140 8.79 -13.00 -7.48
CA ALA A 140 8.08 -11.74 -7.29
C ALA A 140 8.48 -11.04 -5.98
N ALA A 141 8.64 -11.80 -4.89
CA ALA A 141 9.10 -11.28 -3.61
C ALA A 141 10.54 -10.74 -3.69
N GLU A 142 11.46 -11.49 -4.30
CA GLU A 142 12.84 -11.07 -4.54
C GLU A 142 12.93 -9.81 -5.41
N ALA A 143 12.02 -9.66 -6.37
CA ALA A 143 11.93 -8.46 -7.19
C ALA A 143 11.40 -7.25 -6.41
N GLY A 144 10.78 -7.44 -5.25
CA GLY A 144 10.19 -6.37 -4.42
C GLY A 144 8.73 -6.06 -4.75
N ALA A 145 7.97 -7.03 -5.25
CA ALA A 145 6.51 -6.91 -5.36
C ALA A 145 5.88 -6.81 -3.96
N ASP A 146 4.77 -6.09 -3.84
CA ASP A 146 4.03 -5.92 -2.58
C ASP A 146 2.84 -6.89 -2.47
N LEU A 147 2.28 -7.31 -3.61
CA LEU A 147 1.05 -8.09 -3.67
C LEU A 147 1.20 -9.31 -4.59
N ALA A 148 0.81 -10.48 -4.11
CA ALA A 148 0.81 -11.75 -4.86
C ALA A 148 -0.62 -12.16 -5.26
N GLY A 149 -0.93 -12.15 -6.56
CA GLY A 149 -2.27 -12.46 -7.06
C GLY A 149 -2.46 -13.91 -7.52
N PHE A 150 -3.44 -14.60 -6.93
CA PHE A 150 -3.82 -15.99 -7.24
C PHE A 150 -5.20 -16.04 -7.89
N ILE A 151 -5.29 -16.44 -9.16
CA ILE A 151 -6.58 -16.50 -9.86
C ILE A 151 -7.26 -17.83 -9.56
N LEU A 152 -8.41 -17.79 -8.88
CA LEU A 152 -9.14 -18.99 -8.44
C LEU A 152 -10.31 -19.36 -9.37
N ALA A 153 -10.65 -18.47 -10.31
CA ALA A 153 -11.65 -18.70 -11.35
C ALA A 153 -11.32 -19.95 -12.20
N ARG A 154 -12.34 -20.75 -12.51
CA ARG A 154 -12.16 -22.09 -13.12
C ARG A 154 -11.81 -22.04 -14.60
N GLU A 155 -12.28 -21.02 -15.29
CA GLU A 155 -12.22 -20.84 -16.73
C GLU A 155 -10.87 -20.29 -17.24
N THR A 156 -9.98 -19.84 -16.35
CA THR A 156 -8.72 -19.22 -16.76
C THR A 156 -7.60 -20.25 -16.94
N PRO A 157 -6.73 -20.09 -17.97
CA PRO A 157 -5.51 -20.89 -18.07
C PRO A 157 -4.47 -20.56 -16.98
N ARG A 158 -4.72 -19.53 -16.17
CA ARG A 158 -3.85 -19.07 -15.07
C ARG A 158 -4.40 -19.46 -13.69
N ARG A 159 -5.22 -20.52 -13.64
CA ARG A 159 -5.85 -20.93 -12.39
C ARG A 159 -4.79 -21.44 -11.40
N ALA A 160 -4.70 -20.81 -10.25
CA ALA A 160 -3.88 -21.29 -9.15
C ALA A 160 -4.55 -22.51 -8.46
N PRO A 161 -3.78 -23.44 -7.88
CA PRO A 161 -4.35 -24.54 -7.08
C PRO A 161 -5.05 -24.04 -5.81
N GLY A 162 -4.63 -22.87 -5.32
CA GLY A 162 -5.14 -22.15 -4.16
C GLY A 162 -4.28 -20.90 -3.95
N VAL A 163 -4.44 -20.26 -2.79
CA VAL A 163 -3.50 -19.24 -2.32
C VAL A 163 -2.23 -19.97 -1.88
N LEU A 164 -1.10 -19.72 -2.55
CA LEU A 164 0.19 -20.32 -2.20
C LEU A 164 0.80 -19.56 -0.99
N PRO A 165 1.78 -20.15 -0.29
CA PRO A 165 2.52 -19.43 0.74
C PRO A 165 3.14 -18.15 0.19
N VAL A 166 2.93 -17.04 0.90
CA VAL A 166 3.45 -15.71 0.57
C VAL A 166 4.32 -15.24 1.74
N PRO A 167 5.50 -14.64 1.51
CA PRO A 167 6.30 -14.07 2.60
C PRO A 167 5.58 -12.92 3.29
N ASP A 168 5.79 -12.72 4.59
CA ASP A 168 5.17 -11.65 5.40
C ASP A 168 5.45 -10.22 4.89
N THR A 169 6.38 -10.06 3.95
CA THR A 169 6.69 -8.80 3.28
C THR A 169 5.77 -8.50 2.10
N MET A 170 4.81 -9.36 1.81
CA MET A 170 3.83 -9.26 0.74
C MET A 170 2.43 -9.58 1.27
N LEU A 171 1.39 -9.07 0.60
CA LEU A 171 0.01 -9.51 0.83
C LEU A 171 -0.45 -10.44 -0.30
N SER A 172 -1.14 -11.49 0.08
CA SER A 172 -1.81 -12.42 -0.80
C SER A 172 -3.16 -11.85 -1.28
N VAL A 173 -3.46 -12.04 -2.57
CA VAL A 173 -4.70 -11.58 -3.20
C VAL A 173 -5.38 -12.72 -3.94
N ALA A 174 -6.53 -13.17 -3.45
CA ALA A 174 -7.36 -14.15 -4.16
C ALA A 174 -8.23 -13.44 -5.21
N VAL A 175 -8.13 -13.86 -6.48
CA VAL A 175 -8.89 -13.26 -7.59
C VAL A 175 -10.06 -14.16 -7.98
N HIS A 176 -11.27 -13.63 -7.86
CA HIS A 176 -12.55 -14.31 -8.10
C HIS A 176 -13.37 -13.65 -9.20
N VAL A 177 -14.30 -14.42 -9.80
CA VAL A 177 -15.25 -13.94 -10.81
C VAL A 177 -16.67 -14.37 -10.47
N GLY A 178 -17.53 -13.41 -10.15
CA GLY A 178 -18.92 -13.62 -9.76
C GLY A 178 -19.09 -13.71 -8.25
N GLU A 179 -18.65 -14.82 -7.64
CA GLU A 179 -18.80 -15.08 -6.21
C GLU A 179 -17.45 -15.31 -5.54
N VAL A 180 -17.33 -14.83 -4.30
CA VAL A 180 -16.17 -15.11 -3.44
C VAL A 180 -16.37 -16.48 -2.81
N THR A 181 -15.40 -17.37 -3.01
CA THR A 181 -15.33 -18.62 -2.24
C THR A 181 -14.39 -18.45 -1.06
N ASP A 182 -14.62 -19.25 -0.02
CA ASP A 182 -13.75 -19.30 1.15
C ASP A 182 -12.28 -19.50 0.74
N ASN A 183 -11.40 -18.70 1.34
CA ASN A 183 -9.98 -18.64 1.05
C ASN A 183 -9.23 -17.96 2.20
N ASN A 184 -7.92 -18.20 2.29
CA ASN A 184 -7.06 -17.65 3.34
C ASN A 184 -6.19 -16.51 2.79
N ALA A 185 -6.68 -15.71 1.83
CA ALA A 185 -5.92 -14.55 1.35
C ALA A 185 -6.18 -13.31 2.21
N ASP A 186 -5.18 -12.44 2.31
CA ASP A 186 -5.27 -11.16 3.03
C ASP A 186 -6.28 -10.21 2.34
N LEU A 187 -6.40 -10.34 1.01
CA LEU A 187 -7.27 -9.52 0.17
C LEU A 187 -7.99 -10.37 -0.87
N VAL A 188 -9.18 -9.91 -1.28
CA VAL A 188 -9.95 -10.51 -2.36
C VAL A 188 -10.17 -9.51 -3.48
N GLN A 189 -9.73 -9.84 -4.69
CA GLN A 189 -10.04 -9.10 -5.90
C GLN A 189 -11.23 -9.76 -6.60
N LEU A 190 -12.38 -9.10 -6.59
CA LEU A 190 -13.63 -9.62 -7.15
C LEU A 190 -13.99 -8.89 -8.44
N TYR A 191 -14.17 -9.65 -9.52
CA TYR A 191 -14.78 -9.17 -10.74
C TYR A 191 -16.25 -9.64 -10.83
N PRO A 192 -17.16 -8.80 -11.35
CA PRO A 192 -18.52 -9.24 -11.66
C PRO A 192 -18.50 -10.22 -12.84
N ARG A 193 -19.56 -11.03 -12.95
CA ARG A 193 -19.83 -11.83 -14.15
C ARG A 193 -20.80 -11.07 -15.04
N GLU A 194 -20.37 -10.73 -16.24
CA GLU A 194 -21.12 -9.99 -17.25
C GLU A 194 -21.24 -10.84 -18.51
N ASN A 195 -22.47 -11.15 -18.94
CA ASN A 195 -22.74 -11.95 -20.15
C ASN A 195 -21.95 -13.28 -20.19
N GLY A 196 -21.84 -13.96 -19.04
CA GLY A 196 -21.09 -15.21 -18.89
C GLY A 196 -19.57 -15.06 -18.77
N HIS A 197 -19.03 -13.86 -18.95
CA HIS A 197 -17.59 -13.57 -18.90
C HIS A 197 -17.22 -12.72 -17.69
N ARG A 198 -15.92 -12.61 -17.41
CA ARG A 198 -15.39 -11.67 -16.43
C ARG A 198 -15.66 -10.23 -16.89
N GLY A 199 -16.20 -9.39 -16.02
CA GLY A 199 -16.32 -7.95 -16.25
C GLY A 199 -14.95 -7.27 -16.37
N LYS A 200 -14.95 -6.03 -16.86
CA LYS A 200 -13.72 -5.26 -17.13
C LYS A 200 -13.21 -4.47 -15.92
N ASP A 201 -14.05 -4.24 -14.94
CA ASP A 201 -13.68 -3.51 -13.72
C ASP A 201 -14.08 -4.39 -12.53
N GLY A 202 -13.40 -4.21 -11.40
CA GLY A 202 -13.60 -5.02 -10.20
C GLY A 202 -13.41 -4.20 -8.94
N VAL A 203 -13.39 -4.90 -7.81
CA VAL A 203 -13.13 -4.31 -6.50
C VAL A 203 -12.10 -5.14 -5.75
N LEU A 204 -11.32 -4.49 -4.90
CA LEU A 204 -10.48 -5.12 -3.91
C LEU A 204 -11.21 -5.06 -2.57
N LEU A 205 -11.28 -6.20 -1.90
CA LEU A 205 -11.97 -6.39 -0.64
C LEU A 205 -10.97 -6.76 0.45
N ARG A 206 -11.20 -6.23 1.65
CA ARG A 206 -10.64 -6.70 2.92
C ARG A 206 -11.81 -7.00 3.86
N ASP A 207 -11.89 -8.21 4.38
CA ASP A 207 -12.98 -8.65 5.27
C ASP A 207 -14.39 -8.33 4.73
N GLY A 208 -14.57 -8.53 3.42
CA GLY A 208 -15.82 -8.26 2.71
C GLY A 208 -16.13 -6.79 2.43
N ARG A 209 -15.31 -5.85 2.90
CA ARG A 209 -15.46 -4.41 2.65
C ARG A 209 -14.65 -3.98 1.44
N VAL A 210 -15.23 -3.12 0.59
CA VAL A 210 -14.51 -2.56 -0.56
C VAL A 210 -13.47 -1.56 -0.08
N VAL A 211 -12.20 -1.83 -0.37
CA VAL A 211 -11.07 -0.97 0.03
C VAL A 211 -10.39 -0.27 -1.15
N ALA A 212 -10.56 -0.81 -2.37
CA ALA A 212 -10.11 -0.16 -3.60
C ALA A 212 -10.97 -0.58 -4.80
N ARG A 213 -10.97 0.24 -5.85
CA ARG A 213 -11.54 -0.10 -7.15
C ARG A 213 -10.44 -0.67 -8.04
N VAL A 214 -10.76 -1.69 -8.83
CA VAL A 214 -9.84 -2.26 -9.83
C VAL A 214 -10.31 -1.85 -11.21
N VAL A 215 -9.43 -1.17 -11.94
CA VAL A 215 -9.66 -0.75 -13.33
C VAL A 215 -8.83 -1.66 -14.22
N ASP A 216 -9.44 -2.67 -14.85
CA ASP A 216 -8.75 -3.72 -15.64
C ASP A 216 -9.06 -3.56 -17.13
N ARG A 217 -8.46 -2.53 -17.73
CA ARG A 217 -8.63 -2.20 -19.14
C ARG A 217 -7.26 -1.95 -19.74
N ALA A 218 -7.08 -2.41 -20.99
CA ALA A 218 -5.82 -2.24 -21.69
C ALA A 218 -5.39 -0.77 -21.69
N TRP A 219 -4.21 -0.50 -21.14
CA TRP A 219 -3.57 0.80 -21.21
C TRP A 219 -3.29 1.16 -22.68
N ASN A 220 -3.97 2.19 -23.20
CA ASN A 220 -3.81 2.67 -24.56
C ASN A 220 -4.05 4.18 -24.62
N GLU A 221 -3.05 4.93 -25.07
CA GLU A 221 -3.08 6.39 -25.31
C GLU A 221 -4.28 6.85 -26.17
N ALA A 222 -4.83 5.96 -27.00
CA ALA A 222 -5.93 6.27 -27.92
C ALA A 222 -7.35 6.29 -27.29
N ASP A 223 -7.53 6.01 -25.99
CA ASP A 223 -8.80 6.23 -25.27
C ASP A 223 -8.65 7.30 -24.17
N PRO A 224 -8.74 8.61 -24.52
CA PRO A 224 -8.66 9.70 -23.55
C PRO A 224 -9.71 9.62 -22.43
N GLY A 225 -10.85 8.96 -22.69
CA GLY A 225 -11.90 8.79 -21.70
C GLY A 225 -11.52 7.80 -20.59
N HIS A 226 -10.58 6.89 -20.85
CA HIS A 226 -10.08 5.94 -19.85
C HIS A 226 -9.21 6.62 -18.80
N LEU A 227 -8.30 7.49 -19.24
CA LEU A 227 -7.44 8.30 -18.36
C LEU A 227 -8.28 9.16 -17.41
N GLN A 228 -9.31 9.80 -17.95
CA GLN A 228 -10.20 10.64 -17.16
C GLN A 228 -10.99 9.82 -16.13
N ARG A 229 -11.56 8.67 -16.51
CA ARG A 229 -12.30 7.80 -15.57
C ARG A 229 -11.43 7.23 -14.45
N ALA A 230 -10.18 6.90 -14.73
CA ALA A 230 -9.24 6.46 -13.70
C ALA A 230 -8.91 7.62 -12.75
N ARG A 231 -8.67 8.84 -13.26
CA ARG A 231 -8.40 10.01 -12.40
C ARG A 231 -9.61 10.50 -11.62
N GLU A 232 -10.82 10.35 -12.17
CA GLU A 232 -12.08 10.77 -11.55
C GLU A 232 -12.61 9.78 -10.50
N ALA A 233 -12.06 8.57 -10.44
CA ALA A 233 -12.44 7.63 -9.41
C ALA A 233 -11.90 8.11 -8.06
N GLU A 234 -12.81 8.53 -7.17
CA GLU A 234 -12.48 8.85 -5.78
C GLU A 234 -11.96 7.61 -5.05
N GLY A 235 -10.95 7.81 -4.19
CA GLY A 235 -10.37 6.77 -3.35
C GLY A 235 -9.24 5.97 -4.00
N ARG A 236 -8.99 4.76 -3.48
CA ARG A 236 -7.88 3.91 -3.91
C ARG A 236 -8.20 3.18 -5.21
N ILE A 237 -7.24 3.19 -6.14
CA ILE A 237 -7.36 2.54 -7.45
C ILE A 237 -6.21 1.56 -7.65
N VAL A 238 -6.56 0.35 -8.06
CA VAL A 238 -5.64 -0.63 -8.63
C VAL A 238 -5.76 -0.55 -10.14
N LEU A 239 -4.69 -0.13 -10.81
CA LEU A 239 -4.63 -0.09 -12.27
C LEU A 239 -4.12 -1.43 -12.80
N ALA A 240 -4.88 -2.04 -13.69
CA ALA A 240 -4.58 -3.34 -14.30
C ALA A 240 -4.93 -3.31 -15.79
N GLY A 241 -4.57 -4.39 -16.49
CA GLY A 241 -4.93 -4.59 -17.89
C GLY A 241 -3.80 -4.20 -18.85
N GLY A 242 -3.02 -5.20 -19.27
CA GLY A 242 -1.96 -5.01 -20.27
C GLY A 242 -0.74 -4.22 -19.79
N LEU A 243 -0.63 -3.90 -18.49
CA LEU A 243 0.56 -3.28 -17.92
C LEU A 243 1.78 -4.18 -18.08
N SER A 244 2.93 -3.60 -18.40
CA SER A 244 4.19 -4.29 -18.66
C SER A 244 5.37 -3.37 -18.29
N PRO A 245 6.61 -3.88 -18.25
CA PRO A 245 7.79 -3.03 -18.04
C PRO A 245 7.83 -1.84 -19.01
N GLU A 246 7.36 -2.04 -20.24
CA GLU A 246 7.45 -1.06 -21.30
C GLU A 246 6.46 0.12 -21.17
N ASN A 247 5.38 0.00 -20.38
CA ASN A 247 4.32 1.02 -20.31
C ASN A 247 3.92 1.44 -18.89
N VAL A 248 4.38 0.74 -17.85
CA VAL A 248 3.90 0.98 -16.48
C VAL A 248 4.31 2.34 -15.93
N ALA A 249 5.51 2.82 -16.27
CA ALA A 249 6.00 4.12 -15.80
C ALA A 249 5.08 5.26 -16.27
N GLU A 250 4.75 5.29 -17.56
CA GLU A 250 3.78 6.22 -18.14
C GLU A 250 2.42 6.11 -17.45
N ALA A 251 1.93 4.88 -17.24
CA ALA A 251 0.66 4.65 -16.57
C ALA A 251 0.61 5.23 -15.15
N ILE A 252 1.71 5.12 -14.42
CA ILE A 252 1.86 5.69 -13.07
C ILE A 252 1.88 7.21 -13.13
N GLU A 253 2.66 7.82 -14.03
CA GLU A 253 2.73 9.28 -14.18
C GLU A 253 1.36 9.90 -14.48
N HIS A 254 0.54 9.22 -15.30
CA HIS A 254 -0.77 9.73 -15.70
C HIS A 254 -1.88 9.50 -14.67
N VAL A 255 -1.90 8.36 -13.98
CA VAL A 255 -3.01 7.98 -13.07
C VAL A 255 -2.69 8.20 -11.61
N GLN A 256 -1.41 8.10 -11.22
CA GLN A 256 -0.96 8.06 -9.83
C GLN A 256 -1.78 7.05 -8.98
N PRO A 257 -1.85 5.77 -9.41
CA PRO A 257 -2.72 4.79 -8.77
C PRO A 257 -2.22 4.45 -7.36
N TRP A 258 -3.08 3.81 -6.57
CA TRP A 258 -2.67 3.25 -5.28
C TRP A 258 -1.84 1.97 -5.48
N ALA A 259 -2.21 1.15 -6.47
CA ALA A 259 -1.46 -0.04 -6.88
C ALA A 259 -1.49 -0.23 -8.40
N VAL A 260 -0.48 -0.92 -8.94
CA VAL A 260 -0.44 -1.41 -10.32
C VAL A 260 -0.39 -2.94 -10.34
N ASP A 261 -1.07 -3.56 -11.31
CA ASP A 261 -1.22 -5.01 -11.41
C ASP A 261 -0.93 -5.51 -12.83
N ALA A 262 0.03 -6.44 -12.94
CA ALA A 262 0.40 -7.07 -14.20
C ALA A 262 0.33 -8.60 -14.10
N SER A 263 -0.07 -9.22 -15.21
CA SER A 263 -0.25 -10.68 -15.29
C SER A 263 0.38 -11.28 -16.54
N SER A 264 -0.32 -11.27 -17.68
CA SER A 264 0.09 -12.00 -18.89
C SER A 264 1.33 -11.43 -19.58
N SER A 265 1.59 -10.14 -19.40
CA SER A 265 2.78 -9.45 -19.91
C SER A 265 4.07 -9.88 -19.21
N LEU A 266 3.98 -10.59 -18.08
CA LEU A 266 5.10 -11.04 -17.26
C LEU A 266 5.34 -12.56 -17.38
N GLU A 267 4.81 -13.20 -18.42
CA GLU A 267 4.76 -14.66 -18.55
C GLU A 267 5.54 -15.16 -19.78
N THR A 268 6.14 -16.34 -19.65
CA THR A 268 6.61 -17.12 -20.81
C THR A 268 5.48 -17.99 -21.38
N ALA A 269 4.58 -18.44 -20.52
CA ALA A 269 3.34 -19.16 -20.85
C ALA A 269 2.27 -18.87 -19.78
N PRO A 270 0.97 -19.05 -20.06
CA PRO A 270 -0.08 -18.81 -19.06
C PRO A 270 0.20 -19.52 -17.72
N GLY A 271 0.32 -18.74 -16.64
CA GLY A 271 0.59 -19.24 -15.29
C GLY A 271 2.08 -19.51 -14.97
N ILE A 272 2.99 -19.27 -15.92
CA ILE A 272 4.44 -19.45 -15.78
C ILE A 272 5.10 -18.09 -15.97
N LYS A 273 5.59 -17.50 -14.87
CA LYS A 273 6.23 -16.17 -14.92
C LYS A 273 7.60 -16.21 -15.57
N ASP A 274 7.90 -15.16 -16.32
CA ASP A 274 9.25 -14.80 -16.73
C ASP A 274 9.87 -13.94 -15.61
N HIS A 275 10.81 -14.50 -14.86
CA HIS A 275 11.40 -13.82 -13.70
C HIS A 275 12.19 -12.56 -14.09
N GLY A 276 12.74 -12.52 -15.30
CA GLY A 276 13.41 -11.34 -15.84
C GLY A 276 12.41 -10.21 -16.08
N ARG A 277 11.25 -10.52 -16.67
CA ARG A 277 10.18 -9.53 -16.88
C ARG A 277 9.50 -9.09 -15.60
N VAL A 278 9.32 -9.99 -14.63
CA VAL A 278 8.82 -9.63 -13.28
C VAL A 278 9.75 -8.61 -12.64
N ARG A 279 11.07 -8.87 -12.65
CA ARG A 279 12.06 -7.93 -12.10
C ARG A 279 12.02 -6.58 -12.82
N ALA A 280 12.07 -6.58 -14.15
CA ALA A 280 12.01 -5.35 -14.93
C ALA A 280 10.73 -4.55 -14.63
N TYR A 281 9.58 -5.22 -14.48
CA TYR A 281 8.32 -4.55 -14.14
C TYR A 281 8.39 -3.87 -12.78
N VAL A 282 8.90 -4.56 -11.74
CA VAL A 282 9.01 -3.96 -10.41
C VAL A 282 10.02 -2.80 -10.43
N GLU A 283 11.17 -2.97 -11.09
CA GLU A 283 12.20 -1.92 -11.23
C GLU A 283 11.64 -0.66 -11.88
N GLU A 284 10.88 -0.79 -12.97
CA GLU A 284 10.24 0.35 -13.65
C GLU A 284 9.25 1.06 -12.73
N VAL A 285 8.45 0.33 -11.94
CA VAL A 285 7.53 0.95 -10.98
C VAL A 285 8.29 1.72 -9.89
N ARG A 286 9.37 1.15 -9.33
CA ARG A 286 10.18 1.82 -8.30
C ARG A 286 10.98 3.00 -8.87
N GLY A 287 11.31 2.97 -10.16
CA GLY A 287 12.01 4.05 -10.86
C GLY A 287 11.23 5.37 -10.90
N VAL A 288 9.90 5.33 -10.97
CA VAL A 288 9.04 6.53 -11.09
C VAL A 288 9.15 7.46 -9.88
N GLY A 289 9.38 6.91 -8.68
CA GLY A 289 9.53 7.69 -7.44
C GLY A 289 10.94 8.22 -7.17
N SER A 290 11.93 7.86 -8.01
CA SER A 290 13.36 8.03 -7.72
C SER A 290 14.00 9.25 -8.38
N THR A 291 13.23 10.17 -8.98
CA THR A 291 13.81 11.29 -9.73
C THR A 291 14.46 12.32 -8.79
N GLU A 292 15.79 12.32 -8.73
CA GLU A 292 16.52 13.60 -8.65
C GLU A 292 16.04 14.52 -9.80
N PRO A 293 16.00 15.84 -9.60
CA PRO A 293 15.55 16.77 -10.63
C PRO A 293 16.42 16.58 -11.87
N ARG A 294 15.82 16.14 -12.98
CA ARG A 294 16.47 16.14 -14.29
C ARG A 294 16.92 17.57 -14.57
N GLU A 295 18.24 17.80 -14.65
CA GLU A 295 18.80 19.08 -15.05
C GLU A 295 18.18 19.48 -16.40
N SER A 296 17.28 20.46 -16.36
CA SER A 296 16.75 21.09 -17.55
C SER A 296 17.91 21.79 -18.24
N GLY A 297 18.21 21.36 -19.46
CA GLY A 297 19.28 21.90 -20.29
C GLY A 297 19.31 23.43 -20.31
N SER A 298 20.53 23.96 -20.28
CA SER A 298 20.86 25.38 -20.35
C SER A 298 20.31 26.03 -21.63
N ALA A 299 19.13 26.64 -21.53
CA ALA A 299 18.72 27.67 -22.47
C ALA A 299 19.35 28.99 -22.04
N GLY A 300 20.41 29.39 -22.75
CA GLY A 300 21.13 30.63 -22.54
C GLY A 300 20.21 31.86 -22.64
N PHE A 301 20.17 32.64 -21.58
CA PHE A 301 19.51 33.94 -21.57
C PHE A 301 20.49 34.97 -22.16
N ALA A 302 20.33 35.27 -23.46
CA ALA A 302 21.01 36.41 -24.08
C ALA A 302 20.37 37.71 -23.57
N GLY A 303 21.18 38.55 -22.91
CA GLY A 303 20.75 39.75 -22.22
C GLY A 303 20.19 40.83 -23.14
N ALA A 304 19.06 41.41 -22.73
CA ALA A 304 18.60 42.72 -23.18
C ALA A 304 19.07 43.78 -22.18
N GLY A 305 20.18 44.45 -22.51
CA GLY A 305 20.66 45.62 -21.77
C GLY A 305 19.93 46.87 -22.23
N SER A 306 19.02 47.37 -21.39
CA SER A 306 18.49 48.74 -21.46
C SER A 306 19.45 49.68 -20.71
N GLY A 307 19.93 50.75 -21.34
CA GLY A 307 20.78 51.72 -20.68
C GLY A 307 21.01 52.99 -21.51
N THR A 308 20.13 53.96 -21.29
CA THR A 308 20.10 55.30 -21.86
C THR A 308 21.39 56.08 -21.64
N ARG A 309 21.75 56.91 -22.64
CA ARG A 309 22.87 57.85 -22.67
C ARG A 309 22.76 58.90 -21.56
N CYS A 310 23.90 59.22 -20.94
CA CYS A 310 24.19 60.53 -20.38
C CYS A 310 25.51 61.03 -20.97
N SER A 311 25.47 62.29 -21.44
CA SER A 311 26.55 63.13 -22.00
C SER A 311 27.25 62.66 -23.28
#